data_AF-A0A953ZEZ6-F1
#
_entry.id   AF-A0A953ZEZ6-F1
#
_cell.length_a   1.000
_cell.length_b   1.000
_cell.length_c   1.000
_cell.angle_alpha   90.00
_cell.angle_beta   90.00
_cell.angle_gamma   90.00
#
_symmetry.space_group_name_H-M   'P 1'
#
loop_
_entity.id
_entity.type
_entity.pdbx_description
1 polymer ?
#
loop_
_entity_poly.entity_id
_entity_poly.type
_entity_poly.pdbx_seq_one_letter_code
_entity_poly.pdbx_strand_id
1 'polypeptide(L)'
;MNTTAASSAIGGHVDGFASTKRSDTWWLGWALTAGGLALFFGYLTLRAFMGTHLWAGHGLNYISPIGSPPVFSPGPTGAYPGAVPPNHAWFGQFPSWWPRFIPQSPAFFIPGLAIAFRATCYYYRKAYYRAFA
;
A
#
# COMPACT_ATOMS: atom_id res chain seq x y z
N MET A 1 36.67 -47.43 -18.15
CA MET A 1 35.54 -47.61 -17.23
C MET A 1 35.57 -46.44 -16.26
N ASN A 2 34.88 -45.34 -16.56
CA ASN A 2 34.80 -44.19 -15.65
C ASN A 2 33.39 -44.10 -15.10
N THR A 3 33.25 -44.59 -13.87
CA THR A 3 32.02 -44.59 -13.08
C THR A 3 31.68 -43.16 -12.73
N THR A 4 30.57 -42.66 -13.27
CA THR A 4 29.91 -41.44 -12.78
C THR A 4 29.46 -41.69 -11.36
N ALA A 5 30.07 -41.00 -10.39
CA ALA A 5 29.61 -41.03 -9.01
C ALA A 5 28.23 -40.36 -8.94
N ALA A 6 27.18 -41.18 -8.97
CA ALA A 6 25.83 -40.74 -8.66
C ALA A 6 25.80 -40.33 -7.20
N SER A 7 25.78 -39.03 -6.94
CA SER A 7 25.49 -38.47 -5.62
C SER A 7 24.03 -38.79 -5.29
N SER A 8 23.81 -39.99 -4.75
CA SER A 8 22.51 -40.41 -4.25
C SER A 8 22.31 -39.76 -2.88
N ALA A 9 21.81 -38.51 -2.90
CA ALA A 9 21.33 -37.86 -1.70
C ALA A 9 20.10 -38.63 -1.19
N ILE A 10 20.28 -39.33 -0.08
CA ILE A 10 19.23 -40.07 0.63
C ILE A 10 18.16 -39.05 1.04
N GLY A 11 17.00 -39.06 0.37
CA GLY A 11 15.86 -38.20 0.73
C GLY A 11 15.05 -37.66 -0.44
N GLY A 12 15.54 -37.73 -1.68
CA GLY A 12 14.76 -37.27 -2.83
C GLY A 12 14.43 -35.77 -2.79
N HIS A 13 15.18 -34.98 -2.02
CA HIS A 13 15.16 -33.52 -2.07
C HIS A 13 16.15 -33.04 -3.14
N VAL A 14 15.93 -31.84 -3.66
CA VAL A 14 16.85 -31.22 -4.62
C VAL A 14 17.83 -30.38 -3.83
N ASP A 15 19.13 -30.63 -4.01
CA ASP A 15 20.18 -29.90 -3.33
C ASP A 15 20.48 -28.60 -4.10
N GLY A 16 20.51 -27.46 -3.39
CA GLY A 16 20.83 -26.14 -3.96
C GLY A 16 19.90 -25.01 -3.46
N PHE A 17 20.42 -23.79 -3.38
CA PHE A 17 19.65 -22.61 -2.97
C PHE A 17 18.51 -22.36 -3.97
N ALA A 18 17.28 -22.21 -3.46
CA ALA A 18 16.05 -22.04 -4.23
C ALA A 18 15.69 -23.20 -5.20
N SER A 19 16.26 -24.39 -5.01
CA SER A 19 15.93 -25.58 -5.82
C SER A 19 14.60 -26.21 -5.39
N THR A 20 13.71 -26.53 -6.34
CA THR A 20 12.39 -27.12 -6.07
C THR A 20 12.02 -28.18 -7.12
N LYS A 21 11.35 -29.26 -6.69
CA LYS A 21 10.84 -30.31 -7.60
C LYS A 21 9.53 -29.93 -8.30
N ARG A 22 8.92 -28.80 -7.92
CA ARG A 22 7.67 -28.33 -8.54
C ARG A 22 7.93 -27.83 -9.95
N SER A 23 7.24 -28.42 -10.92
CA SER A 23 7.22 -28.01 -12.34
C SER A 23 6.03 -27.12 -12.70
N ASP A 24 5.07 -26.93 -11.80
CA ASP A 24 3.90 -26.07 -11.99
C ASP A 24 4.25 -24.58 -11.82
N THR A 25 3.51 -23.69 -12.49
CA THR A 25 3.61 -22.23 -12.29
C THR A 25 2.89 -21.81 -11.02
N TRP A 26 3.17 -22.49 -9.90
CA TRP A 26 2.61 -22.20 -8.57
C TRP A 26 2.86 -20.75 -8.14
N TRP A 27 3.91 -20.13 -8.71
CA TRP A 27 4.32 -18.79 -8.35
C TRP A 27 3.46 -17.68 -8.95
N LEU A 28 2.76 -17.98 -10.04
CA LEU A 28 2.01 -16.98 -10.79
C LEU A 28 0.92 -16.32 -9.95
N GLY A 29 0.20 -17.10 -9.12
CA GLY A 29 -0.87 -16.58 -8.27
C GLY A 29 -0.39 -15.56 -7.24
N TRP A 30 0.73 -15.84 -6.54
CA TRP A 30 1.28 -14.88 -5.58
C TRP A 30 1.94 -13.70 -6.27
N ALA A 31 2.58 -13.89 -7.43
CA ALA A 31 3.21 -12.80 -8.18
C ALA A 31 2.18 -11.83 -8.75
N LEU A 32 1.05 -12.31 -9.28
CA LEU A 32 -0.04 -11.45 -9.74
C LEU A 32 -0.64 -10.63 -8.59
N THR A 33 -0.84 -11.26 -7.43
CA THR A 33 -1.35 -10.57 -6.24
C THR A 33 -0.36 -9.51 -5.75
N ALA A 34 0.92 -9.86 -5.68
CA ALA A 34 1.99 -8.93 -5.29
C ALA A 34 2.11 -7.77 -6.28
N GLY A 35 2.04 -8.04 -7.59
CA GLY A 35 2.07 -7.03 -8.64
C GLY A 35 0.87 -6.10 -8.60
N GLY A 36 -0.34 -6.64 -8.42
CA GLY A 36 -1.56 -5.84 -8.26
C GLY A 36 -1.51 -4.93 -7.04
N LEU A 37 -1.04 -5.45 -5.90
CA LEU A 37 -0.84 -4.64 -4.69
C LEU A 37 0.25 -3.57 -4.91
N ALA A 38 1.37 -3.92 -5.54
CA ALA A 38 2.46 -2.98 -5.81
C ALA A 38 1.99 -1.83 -6.72
N LEU A 39 1.23 -2.15 -7.78
CA LEU A 39 0.68 -1.13 -8.69
C LEU A 39 -0.34 -0.24 -7.97
N PHE A 40 -1.23 -0.83 -7.17
CA PHE A 40 -2.21 -0.09 -6.39
C PHE A 40 -1.53 0.85 -5.40
N PHE A 41 -0.63 0.34 -4.54
CA PHE A 41 0.05 1.15 -3.54
C PHE A 41 1.04 2.15 -4.14
N GLY A 42 1.70 1.79 -5.24
CA GLY A 42 2.53 2.72 -6.01
C GLY A 42 1.71 3.90 -6.52
N TYR A 43 0.55 3.62 -7.12
CA TYR A 43 -0.37 4.67 -7.58
C TYR A 43 -0.89 5.54 -6.43
N LEU A 44 -1.29 4.94 -5.31
CA LEU A 44 -1.75 5.69 -4.13
C LEU A 44 -0.66 6.61 -3.59
N THR A 45 0.57 6.11 -3.52
CA THR A 45 1.73 6.89 -3.05
C THR A 45 1.96 8.09 -3.98
N LEU A 46 2.02 7.86 -5.29
CA LEU A 46 2.15 8.94 -6.27
C LEU A 46 1.05 9.99 -6.13
N ARG A 47 -0.22 9.57 -5.99
CA ARG A 47 -1.34 10.52 -5.79
C ARG A 47 -1.33 11.21 -4.44
N ALA A 48 -0.82 10.57 -3.39
CA ALA A 48 -0.70 11.19 -2.09
C ALA A 48 0.34 12.33 -2.11
N PHE A 49 1.44 12.15 -2.84
CA PHE A 49 2.43 13.22 -3.06
C PHE A 49 1.94 14.29 -4.03
N MET A 50 1.16 13.93 -5.05
CA MET A 50 0.53 14.86 -6.00
C MET A 50 -0.84 15.35 -5.51
N GLY A 51 -0.90 15.85 -4.27
CA GLY A 51 -2.14 16.21 -3.56
C GLY A 51 -2.94 17.40 -4.13
N THR A 52 -2.88 17.69 -5.43
CA THR A 52 -3.55 18.81 -6.10
C THR A 52 -4.89 18.40 -6.74
N HIS A 53 -5.74 19.38 -7.07
CA HIS A 53 -7.04 19.16 -7.74
C HIS A 53 -7.97 18.17 -7.02
N LEU A 54 -8.15 18.37 -5.73
CA LEU A 54 -9.04 17.56 -4.90
C LEU A 54 -10.49 18.09 -4.91
N TRP A 55 -10.65 19.39 -5.16
CA TRP A 55 -11.92 20.13 -5.11
C TRP A 55 -12.18 20.92 -6.40
N ALA A 56 -13.40 20.82 -6.95
CA ALA A 56 -13.81 21.48 -8.20
C ALA A 56 -14.90 22.56 -8.05
N GLY A 57 -15.53 22.69 -6.87
CA GLY A 57 -16.48 23.78 -6.55
C GLY A 57 -17.83 23.81 -7.28
N HIS A 58 -18.04 23.02 -8.34
CA HIS A 58 -19.26 23.05 -9.18
C HIS A 58 -20.14 21.79 -9.05
N GLY A 59 -20.50 21.39 -7.83
CA GLY A 59 -21.41 20.25 -7.56
C GLY A 59 -20.76 18.86 -7.66
N LEU A 60 -19.67 18.72 -8.43
CA LEU A 60 -18.74 17.59 -8.34
C LEU A 60 -17.64 17.95 -7.33
N ASN A 61 -18.01 17.90 -6.06
CA ASN A 61 -17.15 18.35 -4.95
C ASN A 61 -15.84 17.56 -4.81
N TYR A 62 -15.75 16.38 -5.45
CA TYR A 62 -14.60 15.47 -5.30
C TYR A 62 -14.21 14.82 -6.64
N ILE A 63 -13.01 15.13 -7.13
CA ILE A 63 -12.46 14.57 -8.38
C ILE A 63 -11.82 13.19 -8.14
N SER A 64 -11.36 12.90 -6.92
CA SER A 64 -10.65 11.65 -6.60
C SER A 64 -11.25 10.94 -5.38
N PRO A 65 -11.50 9.62 -5.48
CA PRO A 65 -11.91 8.81 -4.33
C PRO A 65 -10.89 8.83 -3.19
N ILE A 66 -9.60 9.02 -3.49
CA ILE A 66 -8.51 8.90 -2.51
C ILE A 66 -8.47 10.11 -1.57
N GLY A 67 -8.87 11.29 -2.06
CA GLY A 67 -8.94 12.53 -1.26
C GLY A 67 -10.25 12.70 -0.48
N SER A 68 -11.14 11.70 -0.53
CA SER A 68 -12.52 11.80 -0.02
C SER A 68 -12.81 10.70 1.01
N PRO A 69 -13.47 11.01 2.15
CA PRO A 69 -13.83 12.33 2.66
C PRO A 69 -12.61 13.20 3.01
N PRO A 70 -12.75 14.54 2.93
CA PRO A 70 -11.68 15.45 3.31
C PRO A 70 -11.52 15.48 4.84
N VAL A 71 -10.50 14.76 5.32
CA VAL A 71 -10.19 14.70 6.76
C VAL A 71 -9.66 16.06 7.24
N PHE A 72 -8.72 16.66 6.49
CA PHE A 72 -8.09 17.95 6.82
C PHE A 72 -7.96 18.86 5.59
N SER A 73 -7.97 20.17 5.82
CA SER A 73 -7.76 21.21 4.81
C SER A 73 -6.37 21.86 4.95
N PRO A 74 -5.67 22.20 3.85
CA PRO A 74 -4.34 22.83 3.86
C PRO A 74 -4.31 24.32 4.25
N GLY A 75 -5.18 24.75 5.17
CA GLY A 75 -5.25 26.14 5.63
C GLY A 75 -6.32 27.00 4.93
N PRO A 76 -6.45 28.30 5.29
CA PRO A 76 -7.58 29.14 4.89
C PRO A 76 -7.58 29.54 3.41
N THR A 77 -6.41 29.61 2.78
CA THR A 77 -6.22 30.08 1.39
C THR A 77 -5.93 28.96 0.40
N GLY A 78 -5.89 27.70 0.85
CA GLY A 78 -5.51 26.54 0.05
C GLY A 78 -4.01 26.54 -0.29
N ALA A 79 -3.26 25.59 0.26
CA ALA A 79 -1.82 25.46 -0.02
C ALA A 79 -1.50 25.12 -1.49
N TYR A 80 -2.50 24.75 -2.30
CA TYR A 80 -2.33 24.36 -3.70
C TYR A 80 -3.64 24.49 -4.50
N PRO A 81 -3.58 24.56 -5.85
CA PRO A 81 -4.76 24.65 -6.70
C PRO A 81 -5.74 23.48 -6.51
N GLY A 82 -7.02 23.80 -6.31
CA GLY A 82 -8.06 22.81 -6.02
C GLY A 82 -7.93 22.16 -4.64
N ALA A 83 -7.35 22.86 -3.66
CA ALA A 83 -7.39 22.46 -2.25
C ALA A 83 -8.83 22.48 -1.72
N VAL A 84 -9.12 21.59 -0.78
CA VAL A 84 -10.43 21.52 -0.12
C VAL A 84 -10.55 22.70 0.85
N PRO A 85 -11.61 23.52 0.76
CA PRO A 85 -11.82 24.61 1.70
C PRO A 85 -12.14 24.08 3.11
N PRO A 86 -11.73 24.79 4.18
CA PRO A 86 -11.79 24.29 5.55
C PRO A 86 -13.21 24.04 6.06
N ASN A 87 -14.22 24.70 5.48
CA ASN A 87 -15.64 24.46 5.81
C ASN A 87 -16.15 23.09 5.37
N HIS A 88 -15.46 22.41 4.46
CA HIS A 88 -15.84 21.07 4.00
C HIS A 88 -14.99 19.96 4.62
N ALA A 89 -13.92 20.30 5.37
CA ALA A 89 -13.07 19.32 6.04
C ALA A 89 -13.66 18.87 7.37
N TRP A 90 -13.63 17.57 7.67
CA TRP A 90 -14.20 17.01 8.89
C TRP A 90 -13.50 17.45 10.17
N PHE A 91 -12.17 17.57 10.13
CA PHE A 91 -11.37 17.96 11.29
C PHE A 91 -10.74 19.36 11.15
N GLY A 92 -11.20 20.14 10.15
CA GLY A 92 -10.70 21.49 9.92
C GLY A 92 -9.31 21.51 9.31
N GLN A 93 -8.42 22.36 9.85
CA GLN A 93 -7.08 22.59 9.27
C GLN A 93 -6.07 21.51 9.66
N PHE A 94 -5.06 21.30 8.80
CA PHE A 94 -3.94 20.43 9.12
C PHE A 94 -3.25 20.85 10.44
N PRO A 95 -2.81 19.88 11.28
CA PRO A 95 -2.11 20.21 12.51
C PRO A 95 -0.84 21.03 12.25
N SER A 96 -0.55 21.99 13.14
CA SER A 96 0.61 22.88 13.03
C SER A 96 1.95 22.15 13.15
N TRP A 97 1.97 20.97 13.78
CA TRP A 97 3.16 20.12 13.94
C TRP A 97 3.47 19.27 12.71
N TRP A 98 2.64 19.31 11.65
CA TRP A 98 2.84 18.47 10.48
C TRP A 98 4.15 18.82 9.74
N PRO A 99 4.97 17.82 9.38
CA PRO A 99 6.25 18.05 8.72
C PRO A 99 6.07 18.80 7.39
N ARG A 100 6.74 19.94 7.28
CA ARG A 100 6.63 20.86 6.13
C ARG A 100 7.18 20.28 4.82
N PHE A 101 7.96 19.19 4.90
CA PHE A 101 8.51 18.47 3.74
C PHE A 101 7.53 17.45 3.15
N ILE A 102 6.46 17.08 3.87
CA ILE A 102 5.41 16.19 3.36
C ILE A 102 4.27 17.06 2.81
N PRO A 103 3.80 16.83 1.58
CA PRO A 103 2.62 17.51 1.06
C PRO A 103 1.44 17.34 2.02
N GLN A 104 0.76 18.44 2.37
CA GLN A 104 -0.43 18.41 3.20
C GLN A 104 -1.61 17.85 2.41
N SER A 105 -1.63 16.52 2.20
CA SER A 105 -2.65 15.83 1.42
C SER A 105 -3.54 14.98 2.33
N PRO A 106 -4.88 15.09 2.26
CA PRO A 106 -5.78 14.21 3.00
C PRO A 106 -5.66 12.74 2.56
N ALA A 107 -5.05 12.47 1.41
CA ALA A 107 -4.89 11.14 0.82
C ALA A 107 -3.99 10.17 1.62
N PHE A 108 -3.27 10.63 2.66
CA PHE A 108 -2.46 9.75 3.50
C PHE A 108 -3.26 9.00 4.57
N PHE A 109 -4.38 9.57 5.03
CA PHE A 109 -5.09 9.04 6.20
C PHE A 109 -5.96 7.82 5.87
N ILE A 110 -6.70 7.85 4.75
CA ILE A 110 -7.65 6.79 4.41
C ILE A 110 -6.96 5.48 4.00
N PRO A 111 -5.98 5.49 3.07
CA PRO A 111 -5.21 4.28 2.76
C PRO A 111 -4.43 3.76 3.96
N GLY A 112 -3.86 4.66 4.77
CA GLY A 112 -3.12 4.30 5.98
C GLY A 112 -3.97 3.50 6.96
N LEU A 113 -5.20 3.94 7.21
CA LEU A 113 -6.14 3.22 8.08
C LEU A 113 -6.51 1.84 7.52
N ALA A 114 -6.83 1.75 6.22
CA ALA A 114 -7.18 0.47 5.59
C ALA A 114 -6.02 -0.53 5.62
N ILE A 115 -4.78 -0.07 5.43
CA ILE A 115 -3.57 -0.89 5.54
C ILE A 115 -3.35 -1.33 6.98
N ALA A 116 -3.43 -0.39 7.94
CA ALA A 116 -3.25 -0.69 9.36
C ALA A 116 -4.28 -1.71 9.84
N PHE A 117 -5.54 -1.53 9.47
CA PHE A 117 -6.59 -2.51 9.76
C PHE A 117 -6.24 -3.85 9.16
N ARG A 118 -5.93 -3.95 7.85
CA ARG A 118 -5.63 -5.23 7.21
C ARG A 118 -4.37 -5.91 7.79
N ALA A 119 -3.34 -5.14 8.14
CA ALA A 119 -2.12 -5.66 8.77
C ALA A 119 -2.40 -6.22 10.18
N THR A 120 -3.21 -5.51 10.97
CA THR A 120 -3.52 -5.89 12.36
C THR A 120 -4.64 -6.91 12.48
N CYS A 121 -5.67 -6.91 11.63
CA CYS A 121 -6.80 -7.85 11.77
C CYS A 121 -6.61 -9.14 10.95
N TYR A 122 -6.13 -9.03 9.71
CA TYR A 122 -6.02 -10.19 8.82
C TYR A 122 -4.70 -10.95 9.03
N TYR A 123 -3.60 -10.23 9.29
CA TYR A 123 -2.28 -10.84 9.44
C TYR A 123 -1.91 -11.22 10.87
N TYR A 124 -2.37 -10.49 11.89
CA TYR A 124 -2.04 -10.78 13.29
C TYR A 124 -2.50 -12.18 13.73
N ARG A 125 -3.67 -12.63 13.27
CA ARG A 125 -4.14 -14.00 13.54
C ARG A 125 -3.24 -15.05 12.90
N LYS A 126 -2.81 -14.87 11.65
CA LYS A 126 -2.02 -15.87 10.92
C LYS A 126 -0.53 -15.88 11.32
N ALA A 127 0.01 -14.73 11.69
CA ALA A 127 1.38 -14.61 12.19
C ALA A 127 1.53 -15.23 13.59
N TYR A 128 0.56 -15.01 14.49
CA TYR A 128 0.60 -15.57 15.85
C TYR A 128 0.67 -17.11 15.83
N TYR A 129 -0.20 -17.79 15.08
CA TYR A 129 -0.17 -19.25 14.99
C TYR A 129 1.07 -19.84 14.31
N ARG A 130 1.84 -19.03 13.55
CA ARG A 130 3.09 -19.46 12.91
C ARG A 130 4.35 -19.11 13.70
N ALA A 131 4.25 -18.19 14.67
CA ALA A 131 5.38 -17.82 15.52
C ALA A 131 5.58 -18.81 16.69
N PHE A 132 4.53 -19.56 17.05
CA PHE A 132 4.53 -20.56 18.12
C PHE A 132 4.33 -22.00 17.62
N ALA A 133 4.48 -22.23 16.31
CA ALA A 133 4.49 -23.54 15.68
C ALA A 133 5.86 -23.76 15.01
#